data_AF-A0A345VI17-F1
#
_entry.id   AF-A0A345VI17-F1
#
_cell.length_a   1.000
_cell.length_b   1.000
_cell.length_c   1.000
_cell.angle_alpha   90.00
_cell.angle_beta   90.00
_cell.angle_gamma   90.00
#
_symmetry.space_group_name_H-M   'P 1'
#
loop_
_entity.id
_entity.type
_entity.pdbx_description
1 polymer ?
#
loop_
_entity_poly.entity_id
_entity_poly.type
_entity_poly.pdbx_seq_one_letter_code
_entity_poly.pdbx_strand_id
1 'polypeptide(L)'
;MKKYEQDAEFMELVGHLIDHPRFQKLDGIVQHHHSTRMEHSINVAYTSYKIAKKLGWDKESTARGGLLHDFFYYDWRVTKFNKSHAWVHPRIAVRNAKKLTPLNKKEEDIILKHMWGATVAFPRYKESYIVTMVDKYWAIKEATIPMRRKLGKPIRFSRKFLGSHNR
;
A
#
# COMPACT_ATOMS: atom_id res chain seq x y z
N MET A 1 -17.95 -0.37 7.54
CA MET A 1 -16.66 0.06 8.12
C MET A 1 -15.54 -0.79 7.58
N LYS A 2 -14.41 -0.16 7.26
CA LYS A 2 -13.17 -0.86 6.90
C LYS A 2 -12.58 -1.49 8.17
N LYS A 3 -11.91 -2.65 8.05
CA LYS A 3 -11.45 -3.42 9.23
C LYS A 3 -10.50 -2.65 10.15
N TYR A 4 -9.69 -1.75 9.61
CA TYR A 4 -8.74 -0.97 10.41
C TYR A 4 -9.42 0.08 11.30
N GLU A 5 -10.62 0.55 10.94
CA GLU A 5 -11.38 1.55 11.72
C GLU A 5 -11.90 0.97 13.05
N GLN A 6 -12.00 -0.37 13.13
CA GLN A 6 -12.45 -1.08 14.32
C GLN A 6 -11.28 -1.44 15.26
N ASP A 7 -10.03 -1.26 14.83
CA ASP A 7 -8.84 -1.53 15.61
C ASP A 7 -8.43 -0.26 16.35
N ALA A 8 -8.96 -0.10 17.57
CA ALA A 8 -8.78 1.12 18.36
C ALA A 8 -7.31 1.48 18.58
N GLU A 9 -6.45 0.48 18.82
CA GLU A 9 -5.02 0.68 19.02
C GLU A 9 -4.33 1.15 17.74
N PHE A 10 -4.67 0.58 16.58
CA PHE A 10 -4.16 1.10 15.31
C PHE A 10 -4.61 2.54 15.06
N MET A 11 -5.88 2.84 15.31
CA MET A 11 -6.43 4.18 15.12
C MET A 11 -5.88 5.21 16.11
N GLU A 12 -5.49 4.81 17.32
CA GLU A 12 -4.78 5.68 18.26
C GLU A 12 -3.43 6.12 17.68
N LEU A 13 -2.70 5.19 17.06
CA LEU A 13 -1.36 5.46 16.52
C LEU A 13 -1.38 6.34 15.26
N VAL A 14 -2.38 6.16 14.39
CA VAL A 14 -2.37 6.78 13.06
C VAL A 14 -3.66 7.49 12.64
N GLY A 15 -4.75 7.41 13.42
CA GLY A 15 -6.04 8.00 13.06
C GLY A 15 -5.95 9.49 12.78
N HIS A 16 -5.24 10.23 13.63
CA HIS A 16 -4.96 11.65 13.43
C HIS A 16 -4.20 11.96 12.13
N LEU A 17 -3.35 11.04 11.65
CA LEU A 17 -2.65 11.17 10.36
C LEU A 17 -3.58 10.86 9.21
N ILE A 18 -4.43 9.84 9.35
CA ILE A 18 -5.44 9.46 8.35
C ILE A 18 -6.41 10.63 8.14
N ASP A 19 -6.91 11.23 9.21
CA ASP A 19 -7.89 12.32 9.17
C ASP A 19 -7.29 13.66 8.71
N HIS A 20 -5.96 13.76 8.67
CA HIS A 20 -5.31 15.01 8.31
C HIS A 20 -5.59 15.36 6.84
N PRO A 21 -5.98 16.61 6.50
CA PRO A 21 -6.37 16.99 5.13
C PRO A 21 -5.29 16.71 4.08
N ARG A 22 -4.02 16.88 4.44
CA ARG A 22 -2.90 16.53 3.55
C ARG A 22 -2.83 15.04 3.22
N PHE A 23 -3.19 14.15 4.14
CA PHE A 23 -3.20 12.72 3.88
C PHE A 23 -4.43 12.33 3.05
N GLN A 24 -5.60 12.87 3.37
CA GLN A 24 -6.85 12.68 2.63
C GLN A 24 -6.74 13.04 1.14
N LYS A 25 -5.88 14.01 0.77
CA LYS A 25 -5.58 14.33 -0.64
C LYS A 25 -5.04 13.16 -1.47
N LEU A 26 -4.49 12.13 -0.83
CA LEU A 26 -4.03 10.92 -1.52
C LEU A 26 -5.17 10.09 -2.10
N ASP A 27 -6.41 10.28 -1.63
CA ASP A 27 -7.57 9.54 -2.12
C ASP A 27 -7.93 9.89 -3.58
N GLY A 28 -7.65 11.13 -3.99
CA GLY A 28 -7.84 11.55 -5.37
C GLY A 28 -6.82 10.98 -6.36
N ILE A 29 -5.82 10.21 -5.89
CA ILE A 29 -4.71 9.75 -6.73
C ILE A 29 -4.79 8.23 -6.93
N VAL A 30 -5.12 7.85 -8.17
CA VAL A 30 -5.27 6.44 -8.56
C VAL A 30 -3.93 5.69 -8.49
N GLN A 31 -3.92 4.60 -7.74
CA GLN A 31 -2.87 3.61 -7.60
C GLN A 31 -3.33 2.30 -8.26
N HIS A 32 -2.43 1.61 -8.97
CA HIS A 32 -2.69 0.29 -9.58
C HIS A 32 -4.06 0.10 -10.27
N HIS A 33 -4.58 1.17 -10.92
CA HIS A 33 -5.84 1.26 -11.68
C HIS A 33 -7.15 1.16 -10.88
N HIS A 34 -7.13 0.61 -9.65
CA HIS A 34 -8.37 0.30 -8.91
C HIS A 34 -8.34 0.64 -7.42
N SER A 35 -7.20 1.08 -6.88
CA SER A 35 -7.07 1.60 -5.52
C SER A 35 -6.67 3.07 -5.58
N THR A 36 -6.84 3.78 -4.47
CA THR A 36 -6.23 5.09 -4.29
C THR A 36 -4.91 4.95 -3.53
N ARG A 37 -4.02 5.94 -3.63
CA ARG A 37 -2.78 5.94 -2.85
C ARG A 37 -3.03 5.95 -1.35
N MET A 38 -4.12 6.59 -0.94
CA MET A 38 -4.60 6.56 0.44
C MET A 38 -4.95 5.12 0.87
N GLU A 39 -5.77 4.42 0.08
CA GLU A 39 -6.16 3.04 0.37
C GLU A 39 -4.97 2.10 0.43
N HIS A 40 -4.06 2.21 -0.55
CA HIS A 40 -2.83 1.44 -0.58
C HIS A 40 -2.01 1.65 0.69
N SER A 41 -1.77 2.92 1.05
CA SER A 41 -0.97 3.29 2.22
C SER A 41 -1.58 2.77 3.52
N ILE A 42 -2.90 2.86 3.69
CA ILE A 42 -3.60 2.34 4.87
C ILE A 42 -3.53 0.80 4.92
N ASN A 43 -3.73 0.13 3.78
CA ASN A 43 -3.67 -1.33 3.69
C ASN A 43 -2.28 -1.87 4.06
N VAL A 44 -1.23 -1.21 3.56
CA VAL A 44 0.16 -1.52 3.89
C VAL A 44 0.42 -1.29 5.37
N ALA A 45 0.13 -0.09 5.89
CA ALA A 45 0.29 0.27 7.29
C ALA A 45 -0.39 -0.73 8.23
N TYR A 46 -1.67 -1.03 8.00
CA TYR A 46 -2.45 -1.90 8.87
C TYR A 46 -1.95 -3.35 8.84
N THR A 47 -1.55 -3.85 7.67
CA THR A 47 -1.02 -5.21 7.53
C THR A 47 0.33 -5.33 8.22
N SER A 48 1.24 -4.39 7.97
CA SER A 48 2.57 -4.35 8.60
C SER A 48 2.49 -4.19 10.11
N TYR A 49 1.62 -3.31 10.60
CA TYR A 49 1.33 -3.11 12.02
C TYR A 49 0.95 -4.44 12.70
N LYS A 50 0.01 -5.20 12.13
CA LYS A 50 -0.41 -6.48 12.72
C LYS A 50 0.72 -7.50 12.76
N ILE A 51 1.56 -7.56 11.73
CA ILE A 51 2.73 -8.45 11.72
C ILE A 51 3.73 -8.02 12.80
N ALA A 52 4.08 -6.73 12.86
CA ALA A 52 5.00 -6.21 13.88
C ALA A 52 4.45 -6.44 15.30
N LYS A 53 3.16 -6.20 15.53
CA LYS A 53 2.49 -6.47 16.81
C LYS A 53 2.59 -7.95 17.19
N LYS A 54 2.30 -8.87 16.26
CA LYS A 54 2.40 -10.32 16.50
C LYS A 54 3.82 -10.77 16.84
N LEU A 55 4.83 -10.11 16.27
CA LEU A 55 6.23 -10.42 16.50
C LEU A 55 6.83 -9.71 17.73
N GLY A 56 6.06 -8.87 18.43
CA GLY A 56 6.57 -8.05 19.55
C GLY A 56 7.56 -6.97 19.10
N TRP A 57 7.41 -6.48 17.88
CA TRP A 57 8.27 -5.45 17.29
C TRP A 57 7.64 -4.06 17.46
N ASP A 58 8.34 -3.02 16.98
CA ASP A 58 7.87 -1.64 17.10
C ASP A 58 6.69 -1.37 16.16
N LYS A 59 5.50 -1.72 16.65
CA LYS A 59 4.23 -1.60 15.93
C LYS A 59 3.86 -0.15 15.62
N GLU A 60 4.25 0.79 16.48
CA GLU A 60 3.98 2.23 16.31
C GLU A 60 4.73 2.80 15.11
N SER A 61 6.07 2.66 15.12
CA SER A 61 6.89 3.12 14.00
C SER A 61 6.52 2.40 12.70
N THR A 62 6.14 1.12 12.79
CA THR A 62 5.68 0.33 11.63
C THR A 62 4.38 0.88 11.05
N ALA A 63 3.40 1.20 11.89
CA ALA A 63 2.12 1.76 11.48
C ALA A 63 2.31 3.14 10.85
N ARG A 64 3.02 4.04 11.53
CA ARG A 64 3.26 5.42 11.08
C ARG A 64 4.12 5.50 9.83
N GLY A 65 5.27 4.80 9.83
CA GLY A 65 6.16 4.72 8.67
C GLY A 65 5.49 4.04 7.47
N GLY A 66 4.74 2.95 7.72
CA GLY A 66 3.96 2.27 6.69
C GLY A 66 2.85 3.14 6.10
N LEU A 67 2.20 3.98 6.90
CA LEU A 67 1.16 4.90 6.41
C LEU A 67 1.74 5.99 5.50
N LEU A 68 2.96 6.43 5.79
CA LEU A 68 3.57 7.58 5.13
C LEU A 68 4.58 7.20 4.03
N HIS A 69 4.78 5.90 3.74
CA HIS A 69 5.80 5.43 2.79
C HIS A 69 5.63 6.04 1.38
N ASP A 70 4.37 6.17 0.96
CA ASP A 70 3.94 6.68 -0.35
C ASP A 70 3.38 8.11 -0.27
N PHE A 71 3.83 8.93 0.69
CA PHE A 71 3.23 10.25 0.93
C PHE A 71 3.65 11.34 -0.08
N PHE A 72 3.21 11.21 -1.34
CA PHE A 72 3.45 12.15 -2.43
C PHE A 72 2.22 12.31 -3.34
N TYR A 73 2.13 13.46 -4.02
CA TYR A 73 0.87 13.90 -4.66
C TYR A 73 0.83 13.86 -6.19
N TYR A 74 1.94 13.55 -6.86
CA TYR A 74 1.96 13.51 -8.32
C TYR A 74 1.63 12.11 -8.85
N ASP A 75 1.24 12.04 -10.12
CA ASP A 75 1.16 10.80 -10.87
C ASP A 75 2.51 10.51 -11.55
N TRP A 76 3.14 9.40 -11.18
CA TRP A 76 4.44 8.99 -11.71
C TRP A 76 4.39 8.54 -13.19
N ARG A 77 3.19 8.21 -13.71
CA ARG A 77 3.00 7.89 -15.12
C ARG A 77 3.16 9.13 -15.99
N VAL A 78 2.73 10.29 -15.48
CA VAL A 78 2.77 11.58 -16.19
C VAL A 78 4.01 12.39 -15.81
N THR A 79 4.25 12.60 -14.51
CA THR A 79 5.38 13.40 -14.02
C THR A 79 6.66 12.58 -14.06
N LYS A 80 7.61 13.02 -14.89
CA LYS A 80 8.95 12.43 -14.99
C LYS A 80 9.98 13.32 -14.34
N PHE A 81 10.90 12.69 -13.62
CA PHE A 81 12.08 13.34 -13.06
C PHE A 81 13.32 12.81 -13.75
N ASN A 82 14.44 13.53 -13.64
CA ASN A 82 15.74 13.09 -14.19
C ASN A 82 16.26 11.81 -13.51
N LYS A 83 15.74 11.46 -12.33
CA LYS A 83 16.08 10.24 -11.59
C LYS A 83 14.90 9.28 -11.54
N SER A 84 15.18 8.00 -11.35
CA SER A 84 14.14 6.96 -11.30
C SER A 84 13.10 7.26 -10.21
N HIS A 85 11.84 6.93 -10.50
CA HIS A 85 10.74 7.14 -9.56
C HIS A 85 11.02 6.47 -8.21
N ALA A 86 11.50 5.22 -8.24
CA ALA A 86 11.88 4.44 -7.05
C ALA A 86 12.95 5.13 -6.17
N TRP A 87 13.75 6.03 -6.74
CA TRP A 87 14.72 6.81 -5.99
C TRP A 87 14.12 8.14 -5.48
N VAL A 88 13.26 8.78 -6.27
CA VAL A 88 12.75 10.13 -5.99
C VAL A 88 11.61 10.11 -4.98
N HIS A 89 10.61 9.24 -5.14
CA HIS A 89 9.41 9.32 -4.31
C HIS A 89 9.65 9.05 -2.82
N PRO A 90 10.55 8.14 -2.38
CA PRO A 90 10.76 7.92 -0.95
C PRO A 90 11.30 9.19 -0.27
N ARG A 91 12.13 9.96 -0.98
CA ARG A 91 12.69 11.24 -0.49
C ARG A 91 11.64 12.34 -0.43
N ILE A 92 10.74 12.38 -1.41
CA ILE A 92 9.60 13.30 -1.39
C ILE A 92 8.65 12.93 -0.25
N ALA A 93 8.36 11.64 -0.06
CA ALA A 93 7.52 11.13 1.00
C ALA A 93 8.07 11.50 2.39
N VAL A 94 9.37 11.26 2.66
CA VAL A 94 10.01 11.72 3.91
C VAL A 94 9.85 13.23 4.10
N ARG A 95 10.12 14.03 3.06
CA ARG A 95 10.01 15.50 3.15
C ARG A 95 8.58 15.95 3.46
N ASN A 96 7.58 15.32 2.86
CA ASN A 96 6.17 15.64 3.11
C ASN A 96 5.74 15.18 4.51
N ALA A 97 6.17 13.99 4.92
CA ALA A 97 5.87 13.42 6.23
C ALA A 97 6.45 14.28 7.37
N LYS A 98 7.69 14.77 7.24
CA LYS A 98 8.29 15.72 8.21
C LYS A 98 7.55 17.04 8.34
N LYS A 99 6.77 17.45 7.33
CA LYS A 99 5.91 18.65 7.40
C LYS A 99 4.55 18.36 8.05
N LEU A 100 4.23 17.09 8.29
CA LEU A 100 2.97 16.62 8.86
C LEU A 100 3.15 16.23 10.33
N THR A 101 4.24 15.53 10.65
CA THR A 101 4.50 14.97 11.97
C THR A 101 6.00 14.78 12.17
N PRO A 102 6.53 14.87 13.42
CA PRO A 102 7.90 14.46 13.68
C PRO A 102 8.09 12.98 13.34
N LEU A 103 9.23 12.67 12.73
CA LEU A 103 9.60 11.30 12.40
C LEU A 103 10.76 10.83 13.25
N ASN A 104 10.69 9.59 13.72
CA ASN A 104 11.81 8.91 14.33
C ASN A 104 12.70 8.23 13.26
N LYS A 105 13.89 7.77 13.68
CA LYS A 105 14.87 7.15 12.76
C LYS A 105 14.33 5.91 12.03
N LYS A 106 13.42 5.16 12.65
CA LYS A 106 12.83 3.95 12.09
C LYS A 106 11.75 4.28 11.07
N GLU A 107 10.87 5.23 11.38
CA GLU A 107 9.87 5.74 10.44
C GLU A 107 10.53 6.33 9.19
N GLU A 108 11.60 7.14 9.37
CA GLU A 108 12.36 7.67 8.25
C GLU A 108 12.99 6.56 7.39
N ASP A 109 13.57 5.53 8.02
CA ASP A 109 14.15 4.38 7.30
C ASP A 109 13.10 3.57 6.54
N ILE A 110 11.93 3.33 7.17
CA ILE A 110 10.78 2.69 6.53
C ILE A 110 10.39 3.45 5.27
N ILE A 111 10.12 4.76 5.39
CA ILE A 111 9.66 5.59 4.28
C ILE A 111 10.75 5.66 3.21
N LEU A 112 12.01 5.88 3.58
CA LEU A 112 13.08 6.10 2.61
C LEU A 112 13.49 4.82 1.85
N LYS A 113 13.31 3.64 2.44
CA LYS A 113 13.87 2.38 1.94
C LYS A 113 12.83 1.31 1.61
N HIS A 114 11.54 1.61 1.67
CA HIS A 114 10.50 0.66 1.26
C HIS A 114 10.65 0.20 -0.21
N MET A 115 11.37 0.95 -1.04
CA MET A 115 11.73 0.56 -2.41
C MET A 115 12.95 -0.36 -2.51
N TRP A 116 13.39 -0.97 -1.42
CA TRP A 116 14.44 -1.99 -1.46
C TRP A 116 14.05 -3.14 -2.41
N GLY A 117 15.01 -3.60 -3.21
CA GLY A 117 14.82 -4.51 -4.35
C GLY A 117 14.66 -3.80 -5.69
N ALA A 118 14.08 -2.59 -5.70
CA ALA A 118 14.13 -1.66 -6.85
C ALA A 118 15.24 -0.61 -6.71
N THR A 119 15.76 -0.45 -5.50
CA THR A 119 16.92 0.37 -5.17
C THR A 119 17.92 -0.45 -4.34
N VAL A 120 19.20 -0.05 -4.38
CA VAL A 120 20.29 -0.67 -3.61
C VAL A 120 20.32 -0.27 -2.13
N ALA A 121 19.34 0.51 -1.65
CA ALA A 121 19.32 1.03 -0.29
C ALA A 121 18.77 -0.02 0.70
N PHE A 122 19.66 -0.70 1.42
CA PHE A 122 19.29 -1.75 2.37
C PHE A 122 18.57 -1.19 3.61
N PRO A 123 17.38 -1.72 3.96
CA PRO A 123 16.67 -1.34 5.18
C PRO A 123 17.50 -1.64 6.42
N ARG A 124 17.54 -0.69 7.37
CA ARG A 124 18.33 -0.83 8.60
C ARG A 124 17.55 -1.56 9.68
N TYR A 125 16.23 -1.39 9.70
CA TYR A 125 15.36 -1.94 10.73
C TYR A 125 14.50 -3.09 10.17
N LYS A 126 14.22 -4.07 11.03
CA LYS A 126 13.38 -5.23 10.72
C LYS A 126 11.95 -4.82 10.30
N GLU A 127 11.43 -3.76 10.89
CA GLU A 127 10.14 -3.15 10.55
C GLU A 127 10.13 -2.62 9.10
N SER A 128 11.24 -2.03 8.66
CA SER A 128 11.41 -1.56 7.28
C SER A 128 11.32 -2.70 6.26
N TYR A 129 11.84 -3.89 6.58
CA TYR A 129 11.67 -5.08 5.73
C TYR A 129 10.21 -5.53 5.64
N ILE A 130 9.48 -5.52 6.77
CA ILE A 130 8.04 -5.86 6.77
C ILE A 130 7.29 -4.91 5.84
N VAL A 131 7.46 -3.60 6.00
CA VAL A 131 6.75 -2.61 5.18
C VAL A 131 7.11 -2.78 3.71
N THR A 132 8.40 -2.95 3.40
CA THR A 132 8.88 -3.23 2.04
C THR A 132 8.16 -4.43 1.41
N MET A 133 8.03 -5.56 2.12
CA MET A 133 7.41 -6.76 1.56
C MET A 133 5.89 -6.63 1.44
N VAL A 134 5.25 -6.01 2.43
CA VAL A 134 3.81 -5.81 2.46
C VAL A 134 3.35 -4.83 1.38
N ASP A 135 4.12 -3.77 1.14
CA ASP A 135 3.95 -2.84 0.00
C ASP A 135 3.84 -3.61 -1.33
N LYS A 136 4.84 -4.42 -1.65
CA LYS A 136 4.87 -5.23 -2.88
C LYS A 136 3.69 -6.21 -2.95
N TYR A 137 3.34 -6.84 -1.82
CA TYR A 137 2.18 -7.72 -1.74
C TYR A 137 0.88 -6.99 -2.10
N TRP A 138 0.66 -5.80 -1.54
CA TRP A 138 -0.54 -5.01 -1.82
C TRP A 138 -0.53 -4.46 -3.24
N ALA A 139 0.61 -4.00 -3.75
CA ALA A 139 0.75 -3.55 -5.13
C ALA A 139 0.35 -4.65 -6.13
N ILE A 140 0.81 -5.89 -5.92
CA ILE A 140 0.45 -7.06 -6.75
C ILE A 140 -1.04 -7.40 -6.59
N LYS A 141 -1.54 -7.42 -5.36
CA LYS A 141 -2.93 -7.75 -5.07
C LYS A 141 -3.88 -6.75 -5.73
N GLU A 142 -3.63 -5.45 -5.56
CA GLU A 142 -4.43 -4.37 -6.12
C GLU A 142 -4.43 -4.40 -7.66
N ALA A 143 -3.29 -4.68 -8.28
CA ALA A 143 -3.17 -4.85 -9.72
C ALA A 143 -3.92 -6.09 -10.27
N THR A 144 -4.06 -7.16 -9.46
CA THR A 144 -4.61 -8.47 -9.92
C THR A 144 -6.10 -8.69 -9.60
N ILE A 145 -6.71 -7.88 -8.73
CA ILE A 145 -8.16 -7.88 -8.44
C ILE A 145 -9.05 -7.93 -9.71
N PRO A 146 -8.81 -7.15 -10.78
CA PRO A 146 -9.66 -7.19 -11.97
C PRO A 146 -9.62 -8.53 -12.73
N MET A 147 -8.49 -9.24 -12.72
CA MET A 147 -8.35 -10.53 -13.42
C MET A 147 -9.17 -11.64 -12.76
N ARG A 148 -9.23 -11.67 -11.42
CA ARG A 148 -10.03 -12.65 -10.67
C ARG A 148 -11.54 -12.50 -10.90
N ARG A 149 -12.03 -11.28 -11.10
CA ARG A 149 -13.45 -11.01 -11.43
C ARG A 149 -13.85 -11.46 -12.83
N LYS A 150 -12.92 -11.48 -13.81
CA LYS A 150 -13.17 -12.00 -15.16
C LYS A 150 -13.16 -13.53 -15.23
N LEU A 151 -12.35 -14.20 -14.42
CA LEU A 151 -12.25 -15.67 -14.38
C LEU A 151 -13.37 -16.35 -13.59
N GLY A 152 -14.17 -15.60 -12.82
CA GLY A 152 -15.31 -16.10 -12.05
C GLY A 152 -16.62 -16.25 -12.84
N LYS A 153 -16.64 -15.98 -14.15
CA LYS A 153 -17.78 -16.35 -15.00
C LYS A 153 -17.62 -17.82 -15.38
N PRO A 154 -18.52 -18.73 -14.98
CA PRO A 154 -18.43 -20.11 -15.44
C PRO A 154 -18.49 -20.11 -16.97
N ILE A 155 -17.53 -20.77 -17.62
CA ILE A 155 -17.61 -21.09 -19.03
C ILE A 155 -18.85 -21.98 -19.17
N ARG A 156 -19.98 -21.41 -19.59
CA ARG A 156 -21.15 -22.20 -19.97
C ARG A 156 -20.77 -22.98 -21.22
N PHE A 157 -20.36 -24.23 -21.05
CA PHE A 157 -20.41 -25.19 -22.15
C PHE A 157 -21.88 -25.36 -22.51
N SER A 158 -22.32 -24.64 -23.54
CA SER A 158 -23.59 -24.90 -24.20
C SER A 158 -23.50 -26.30 -24.80
N ARG A 159 -24.02 -27.31 -24.10
CA ARG A 159 -24.34 -28.60 -24.71
C ARG A 159 -25.36 -28.31 -25.81
N LYS A 160 -24.90 -28.23 -27.06
CA LYS A 160 -25.80 -28.37 -28.21
C LYS A 160 -26.52 -29.70 -28.01
N PHE A 161 -27.82 -29.63 -27.79
CA PHE A 161 -28.71 -30.80 -27.77
C PHE A 161 -28.50 -31.55 -29.09
N LEU A 162 -27.98 -32.77 -29.01
CA LEU A 162 -28.12 -33.73 -30.08
C LEU A 162 -29.61 -34.07 -30.16
N GLY A 163 -30.28 -33.61 -31.21
CA GLY A 163 -31.64 -34.03 -31.52
C GLY A 163 -31.63 -35.53 -31.81
N SER A 164 -32.14 -36.33 -30.88
CA SER A 164 -32.48 -37.71 -31.16
C SER A 164 -33.77 -37.70 -31.99
N HIS A 165 -33.62 -37.87 -33.30
CA HIS A 165 -34.69 -38.41 -34.13
C HIS A 165 -34.76 -39.90 -33.81
N ASN A 166 -35.85 -40.35 -33.20
CA ASN A 166 -36.29 -41.74 -33.31
C ASN A 166 -37.72 -41.71 -33.84
N ARG A 167 -37.87 -42.26 -35.05
CA ARG A 167 -39.13 -42.75 -35.61
C ARG A 167 -39.45 -44.11 -35.00
#